data_AF-A0A8E2EPA7-F1
#
_entry.id   AF-A0A8E2EPA7-F1
#
_cell.length_a   1.000
_cell.length_b   1.000
_cell.length_c   1.000
_cell.angle_alpha   90.00
_cell.angle_beta   90.00
_cell.angle_gamma   90.00
#
_symmetry.space_group_name_H-M   'P 1'
#
loop_
_entity.id
_entity.type
_entity.pdbx_description
1 polymer ?
#
loop_
_entity_poly.entity_id
_entity_poly.type
_entity_poly.pdbx_seq_one_letter_code
_entity_poly.pdbx_strand_id
1 'polypeptide(L)'
;MICCRCLRTAARAQQSHPSQINIAPAFSRLLSHSPSRYAKAISPTAATQSAPGQGSLSSLHNPPTVTSISAAQPLSTPLTPSPNAVGVEPGKPPIPVITLSSTPAGTPLKGLNFLKNRSDPIALEDSEYPSWLWDILKKGRKKGEEGKEGDLFSKSKKQRRLAAKRLRKQALINPEILTPKVPIYEQSIDLPSGDGTVQGAVNAVKAREDLRKAMRVRRRSTIKEGNFLKSMS
;
A
#
# COMPACT_ATOMS: atom_id res chain seq x y z
N MET A 1 45.76 25.77 -17.04
CA MET A 1 45.41 26.13 -18.44
C MET A 1 45.79 24.94 -19.32
N ILE A 2 44.82 24.35 -20.04
CA ILE A 2 45.06 23.13 -20.83
C ILE A 2 45.67 23.52 -22.17
N CYS A 3 46.75 22.85 -22.57
CA CYS A 3 47.53 23.22 -23.74
C CYS A 3 46.80 22.91 -25.06
N CYS A 4 47.00 23.70 -26.11
CA CYS A 4 46.37 23.48 -27.43
C CYS A 4 46.70 22.10 -28.03
N ARG A 5 47.85 21.54 -27.68
CA ARG A 5 48.27 20.18 -28.08
C ARG A 5 47.43 19.10 -27.39
N CYS A 6 47.12 19.31 -26.11
CA CYS A 6 46.34 18.43 -25.26
C CYS A 6 44.88 18.32 -25.77
N LEU A 7 44.31 19.43 -26.26
CA LEU A 7 42.97 19.49 -26.86
C LEU A 7 42.87 18.72 -28.19
N ARG A 8 43.90 18.79 -29.06
CA ARG A 8 43.89 18.06 -30.34
C ARG A 8 44.00 16.54 -30.18
N THR A 9 44.79 16.07 -29.20
CA THR A 9 44.93 14.63 -28.96
C THR A 9 43.64 14.02 -28.41
N ALA A 10 42.91 14.75 -27.55
CA ALA A 10 41.60 14.30 -27.04
C ALA A 10 40.53 14.21 -28.14
N ALA A 11 40.54 15.12 -29.12
CA ALA A 11 39.59 15.09 -30.23
C ALA A 11 39.81 13.91 -31.19
N ARG A 12 41.05 13.45 -31.36
CA ARG A 12 41.38 12.30 -32.23
C ARG A 12 40.99 10.94 -31.64
N ALA A 13 40.90 10.83 -30.31
CA ALA A 13 40.51 9.59 -29.65
C ALA A 13 39.00 9.27 -29.78
N GLN A 14 38.17 10.21 -30.24
CA GLN A 14 36.72 10.00 -30.38
C GLN A 14 36.26 9.55 -31.78
N GLN A 15 37.18 9.35 -32.72
CA GLN A 15 36.86 8.88 -34.08
C GLN A 15 37.38 7.45 -34.31
N SER A 16 37.01 6.51 -33.44
CA SER A 16 37.08 5.08 -33.77
C SER A 16 35.68 4.63 -34.20
N HIS A 17 35.53 4.34 -35.49
CA HIS A 17 34.33 3.78 -36.11
C HIS A 17 33.87 2.49 -35.40
N PRO A 18 32.56 2.29 -35.15
CA PRO A 18 32.06 0.98 -34.76
C PRO A 18 32.01 0.07 -36.00
N SER A 19 32.87 -0.95 -36.01
CA SER A 19 32.82 -2.08 -36.94
C SER A 19 31.49 -2.81 -36.79
N GLN A 20 30.80 -2.96 -37.92
CA GLN A 20 29.55 -3.71 -38.03
C GLN A 20 29.77 -5.19 -37.69
N ILE A 21 29.02 -5.68 -36.71
CA ILE A 21 28.96 -7.10 -36.37
C ILE A 21 27.64 -7.63 -36.92
N ASN A 22 27.73 -8.42 -37.99
CA ASN A 22 26.63 -9.21 -38.55
C ASN A 22 26.20 -10.28 -37.54
N ILE A 23 24.95 -10.24 -37.08
CA ILE A 23 24.30 -11.35 -36.39
C ILE A 23 22.86 -11.45 -36.92
N ALA A 24 22.59 -12.46 -37.73
CA ALA A 24 21.26 -13.03 -37.88
C ALA A 24 20.98 -13.93 -36.64
N PRO A 25 19.72 -14.08 -36.17
CA PRO A 25 18.81 -14.99 -36.86
C PRO A 25 17.33 -14.56 -36.90
N ALA A 26 16.63 -15.18 -37.85
CA ALA A 26 15.18 -15.19 -37.99
C ALA A 26 14.49 -15.81 -36.77
N PHE A 27 13.44 -15.16 -36.26
CA PHE A 27 12.27 -15.78 -35.63
C PHE A 27 11.12 -14.76 -35.59
N SER A 28 10.25 -14.81 -36.59
CA SER A 28 8.97 -14.10 -36.62
C SER A 28 8.00 -14.72 -35.63
N ARG A 29 7.80 -14.09 -34.47
CA ARG A 29 6.67 -14.40 -33.58
C ARG A 29 5.41 -13.74 -34.13
N LEU A 30 4.50 -14.57 -34.65
CA LEU A 30 3.11 -14.19 -34.88
C LEU A 30 2.42 -14.07 -33.52
N LEU A 31 2.15 -12.85 -33.06
CA LEU A 31 1.21 -12.61 -31.96
C LEU A 31 -0.21 -12.59 -32.53
N SER A 32 -1.00 -13.58 -32.13
CA SER A 32 -2.45 -13.60 -32.34
C SER A 32 -3.10 -12.57 -31.40
N HIS A 33 -3.67 -11.51 -31.97
CA HIS A 33 -4.50 -10.56 -31.24
C HIS A 33 -5.97 -11.02 -31.32
N SER A 34 -6.55 -11.40 -30.18
CA SER A 34 -7.99 -11.56 -30.06
C SER A 34 -8.66 -10.19 -29.88
N PRO A 35 -9.75 -9.87 -30.59
CA PRO A 35 -10.49 -8.64 -30.34
C PRO A 35 -11.27 -8.76 -29.02
N SER A 36 -10.96 -7.87 -28.07
CA SER A 36 -11.76 -7.65 -26.88
C SER A 36 -13.13 -7.10 -27.29
N ARG A 37 -14.21 -7.80 -26.92
CA ARG A 37 -15.58 -7.31 -27.14
C ARG A 37 -15.82 -6.11 -26.24
N TYR A 38 -16.00 -4.94 -26.85
CA TYR A 38 -16.40 -3.71 -26.17
C TYR A 38 -17.79 -3.88 -25.54
N ALA A 39 -17.92 -3.68 -24.23
CA ALA A 39 -19.21 -3.54 -23.58
C ALA A 39 -19.76 -2.13 -23.86
N LYS A 40 -21.01 -2.04 -24.33
CA LYS A 40 -21.70 -0.77 -24.58
C LYS A 40 -21.91 -0.01 -23.27
N ALA A 41 -21.55 1.26 -23.26
CA ALA A 41 -21.84 2.19 -22.16
C ALA A 41 -23.36 2.47 -22.09
N ILE A 42 -23.91 2.46 -20.87
CA ILE A 42 -25.30 2.84 -20.58
C ILE A 42 -25.30 4.35 -20.30
N SER A 43 -26.00 5.12 -21.14
CA SER A 43 -26.18 6.57 -20.99
C SER A 43 -27.07 6.91 -19.78
N PRO A 44 -26.77 7.97 -19.00
CA PRO A 44 -27.55 8.36 -17.82
C PRO A 44 -28.66 9.35 -18.18
N THR A 45 -29.63 8.93 -18.99
CA THR A 45 -30.80 9.76 -19.33
C THR A 45 -32.08 8.92 -19.24
N ALA A 46 -32.36 8.38 -18.05
CA ALA A 46 -33.67 7.84 -17.72
C ALA A 46 -33.86 7.78 -16.20
N ALA A 47 -34.40 8.87 -15.61
CA ALA A 47 -35.26 8.85 -14.42
C ALA A 47 -35.53 10.27 -13.92
N THR A 48 -36.53 10.96 -14.48
CA THR A 48 -37.25 12.04 -13.79
C THR A 48 -38.62 12.18 -14.42
N GLN A 49 -39.62 11.48 -13.88
CA GLN A 49 -41.01 11.92 -13.92
C GLN A 49 -41.69 11.46 -12.63
N SER A 50 -41.99 12.41 -11.74
CA SER A 50 -42.91 12.24 -10.63
C SER A 50 -43.92 13.39 -10.69
N ALA A 51 -45.18 13.03 -10.90
CA ALA A 51 -46.34 13.92 -10.97
C ALA A 51 -46.69 14.52 -9.59
N PRO A 52 -47.40 15.67 -9.53
CA PRO A 52 -47.65 16.40 -8.30
C PRO A 52 -48.90 15.91 -7.57
N GLY A 53 -48.77 15.60 -6.29
CA GLY A 53 -49.87 15.33 -5.36
C GLY A 53 -50.18 16.56 -4.52
N GLN A 54 -51.43 16.99 -4.58
CA GLN A 54 -51.97 18.25 -4.06
C GLN A 54 -51.92 18.33 -2.52
N GLY A 55 -51.78 19.57 -2.03
CA GLY A 55 -51.85 19.90 -0.60
C GLY A 55 -53.26 19.82 -0.04
N SER A 56 -53.34 19.59 1.28
CA SER A 56 -54.49 19.90 2.10
C SER A 56 -54.01 20.35 3.47
N LEU A 57 -54.60 21.45 3.93
CA LEU A 57 -54.34 22.14 5.19
C LEU A 57 -55.16 21.54 6.33
N SER A 58 -54.71 21.82 7.56
CA SER A 58 -55.43 21.75 8.86
C SER A 58 -55.15 20.50 9.70
N SER A 59 -54.41 20.67 10.80
CA SER A 59 -55.01 20.64 12.15
C SER A 59 -53.97 20.94 13.23
N LEU A 60 -54.41 21.72 14.20
CA LEU A 60 -53.72 22.37 15.31
C LEU A 60 -53.75 21.44 16.55
N HIS A 61 -52.62 21.14 17.20
CA HIS A 61 -52.58 20.81 18.65
C HIS A 61 -51.15 20.64 19.22
N ASN A 62 -50.76 21.61 20.05
CA ASN A 62 -49.87 21.64 21.24
C ASN A 62 -48.49 20.93 21.35
N PRO A 63 -47.53 21.56 22.07
CA PRO A 63 -46.20 21.02 22.38
C PRO A 63 -46.13 20.34 23.77
N PRO A 64 -45.10 19.53 24.05
CA PRO A 64 -44.72 19.25 25.44
C PRO A 64 -43.40 19.94 25.87
N THR A 65 -43.54 20.58 27.03
CA THR A 65 -42.58 21.21 27.92
C THR A 65 -41.61 20.22 28.58
N VAL A 66 -40.43 20.73 28.93
CA VAL A 66 -39.31 20.12 29.67
C VAL A 66 -39.65 19.89 31.16
N THR A 67 -38.76 19.22 31.91
CA THR A 67 -38.58 19.23 33.40
C THR A 67 -39.34 18.06 34.08
N SER A 68 -38.80 17.18 34.94
CA SER A 68 -37.54 17.08 35.71
C SER A 68 -37.54 15.81 36.60
N ILE A 69 -36.46 15.57 37.38
CA ILE A 69 -36.38 14.81 38.67
C ILE A 69 -36.34 13.26 38.51
N SER A 70 -35.53 12.42 39.18
CA SER A 70 -34.69 12.51 40.39
C SER A 70 -33.75 11.28 40.51
N ALA A 71 -32.77 11.44 41.39
CA ALA A 71 -32.26 10.46 42.36
C ALA A 71 -31.14 9.48 41.96
N ALA A 72 -29.99 9.78 42.56
CA ALA A 72 -28.77 9.03 42.69
C ALA A 72 -28.86 7.85 43.70
N GLN A 73 -28.21 6.73 43.35
CA GLN A 73 -27.32 5.88 44.17
C GLN A 73 -27.87 5.10 45.41
N PRO A 74 -27.06 4.24 46.10
CA PRO A 74 -26.39 3.01 45.63
C PRO A 74 -26.47 1.83 46.66
N LEU A 75 -25.86 0.67 46.30
CA LEU A 75 -25.07 -0.22 47.20
C LEU A 75 -25.74 -1.37 48.01
N SER A 76 -25.19 -2.56 47.76
CA SER A 76 -24.95 -3.74 48.64
C SER A 76 -25.96 -4.91 48.79
N THR A 77 -25.40 -6.08 48.44
CA THR A 77 -25.74 -7.51 48.65
C THR A 77 -25.84 -7.95 50.12
N PRO A 78 -26.38 -9.16 50.45
CA PRO A 78 -25.48 -10.30 50.75
C PRO A 78 -25.99 -11.75 50.49
N LEU A 79 -25.05 -12.59 50.04
CA LEU A 79 -24.70 -14.01 50.35
C LEU A 79 -25.74 -15.07 50.78
N THR A 80 -25.71 -16.22 50.09
CA THR A 80 -25.95 -17.57 50.66
C THR A 80 -24.89 -18.57 50.14
N PRO A 81 -24.26 -19.41 50.99
CA PRO A 81 -23.09 -20.24 50.63
C PRO A 81 -23.34 -21.76 50.48
N SER A 82 -22.33 -22.45 49.91
CA SER A 82 -21.86 -23.84 50.22
C SER A 82 -22.39 -25.04 49.36
N PRO A 83 -21.72 -26.22 49.33
CA PRO A 83 -20.37 -26.52 48.78
C PRO A 83 -20.28 -27.84 47.94
N ASN A 84 -19.12 -28.08 47.30
CA ASN A 84 -18.55 -29.38 46.83
C ASN A 84 -19.27 -30.10 45.65
N ALA A 85 -18.63 -30.72 44.66
CA ALA A 85 -17.27 -31.19 44.43
C ALA A 85 -17.06 -31.42 42.91
N VAL A 86 -15.84 -31.86 42.57
CA VAL A 86 -15.37 -32.43 41.29
C VAL A 86 -14.59 -31.43 40.44
N GLY A 87 -13.27 -31.56 40.58
CA GLY A 87 -12.29 -30.85 39.79
C GLY A 87 -12.39 -31.20 38.31
N VAL A 88 -12.42 -30.16 37.50
CA VAL A 88 -11.89 -30.14 36.14
C VAL A 88 -11.30 -28.74 35.99
N GLU A 89 -9.98 -28.65 36.01
CA GLU A 89 -9.24 -27.44 35.64
C GLU A 89 -9.70 -26.99 34.24
N PRO A 90 -10.35 -25.83 34.08
CA PRO A 90 -10.66 -25.31 32.76
C PRO A 90 -9.35 -24.77 32.16
N GLY A 91 -8.81 -25.55 31.23
CA GLY A 91 -7.64 -25.22 30.44
C GLY A 91 -7.70 -23.78 29.91
N LYS A 92 -6.67 -23.02 30.27
CA LYS A 92 -6.39 -21.68 29.78
C LYS A 92 -6.47 -21.67 28.24
N PRO A 93 -7.23 -20.75 27.61
CA PRO A 93 -7.25 -20.66 26.16
C PRO A 93 -5.82 -20.36 25.67
N PRO A 94 -5.33 -21.05 24.62
CA PRO A 94 -4.01 -20.81 24.11
C PRO A 94 -3.93 -19.36 23.63
N ILE A 95 -3.00 -18.62 24.23
CA ILE A 95 -2.52 -17.34 23.71
C ILE A 95 -2.16 -17.60 22.24
N PRO A 96 -2.66 -16.83 21.27
CA PRO A 96 -2.27 -17.02 19.88
C PRO A 96 -0.78 -16.70 19.79
N VAL A 97 0.04 -17.75 19.84
CA VAL A 97 1.44 -17.66 19.42
C VAL A 97 1.34 -17.21 17.97
N ILE A 98 1.80 -16.00 17.69
CA ILE A 98 1.84 -15.46 16.34
C ILE A 98 2.84 -16.33 15.59
N THR A 99 2.36 -17.38 14.94
CA THR A 99 3.17 -18.22 14.05
C THR A 99 3.61 -17.32 12.89
N LEU A 100 4.92 -17.09 12.77
CA LEU A 100 5.51 -16.19 11.77
C LEU A 100 5.33 -16.76 10.37
N SER A 101 5.52 -18.07 10.22
CA SER A 101 5.21 -18.81 9.01
C SER A 101 3.85 -19.51 9.06
N SER A 102 3.33 -19.81 7.88
CA SER A 102 2.12 -20.64 7.71
C SER A 102 2.45 -22.12 7.52
N THR A 103 3.72 -22.48 7.38
CA THR A 103 4.19 -23.84 7.07
C THR A 103 5.04 -24.35 8.23
N PRO A 104 4.61 -25.38 8.97
CA PRO A 104 5.36 -25.89 10.10
C PRO A 104 6.67 -26.55 9.65
N ALA A 105 7.65 -26.56 10.54
CA ALA A 105 8.91 -27.27 10.35
C ALA A 105 8.67 -28.76 10.03
N GLY A 106 9.51 -29.34 9.18
CA GLY A 106 9.39 -30.72 8.72
C GLY A 106 8.45 -30.94 7.54
N THR A 107 7.77 -29.89 7.04
CA THR A 107 6.88 -30.02 5.88
C THR A 107 7.67 -30.18 4.58
N PRO A 108 7.50 -31.27 3.80
CA PRO A 108 8.13 -31.41 2.50
C PRO A 108 7.50 -30.44 1.49
N LEU A 109 8.33 -29.61 0.85
CA LEU A 109 7.90 -28.63 -0.15
C LEU A 109 7.79 -29.29 -1.52
N LYS A 110 6.60 -29.81 -1.81
CA LYS A 110 6.31 -30.59 -3.01
C LYS A 110 6.61 -29.82 -4.30
N GLY A 111 7.29 -30.46 -5.24
CA GLY A 111 7.47 -29.97 -6.61
C GLY A 111 8.55 -28.88 -6.76
N LEU A 112 9.43 -28.72 -5.78
CA LEU A 112 10.62 -27.86 -5.90
C LEU A 112 11.81 -28.62 -6.49
N ASN A 113 11.91 -29.93 -6.23
CA ASN A 113 13.01 -30.72 -6.77
C ASN A 113 12.75 -31.14 -8.23
N PHE A 114 13.69 -30.81 -9.10
CA PHE A 114 13.70 -31.21 -10.51
C PHE A 114 14.74 -32.31 -10.82
N LEU A 115 15.54 -32.72 -9.82
CA LEU A 115 16.60 -33.72 -9.97
C LEU A 115 16.08 -35.13 -9.63
N LYS A 116 16.30 -36.09 -10.52
CA LYS A 116 15.77 -37.47 -10.40
C LYS A 116 16.26 -38.24 -9.17
N ASN A 117 17.41 -37.88 -8.61
CA ASN A 117 18.06 -38.59 -7.49
C ASN A 117 18.03 -37.79 -6.17
N ARG A 118 17.16 -36.79 -6.06
CA ARG A 118 16.99 -36.01 -4.82
C ARG A 118 15.54 -36.06 -4.36
N SER A 119 15.33 -35.83 -3.07
CA SER A 119 14.01 -35.61 -2.49
C SER A 119 13.64 -34.13 -2.57
N ASP A 120 12.35 -33.83 -2.40
CA ASP A 120 11.91 -32.45 -2.18
C ASP A 120 12.55 -31.89 -0.90
N PRO A 121 12.92 -30.59 -0.89
CA PRO A 121 13.46 -29.96 0.29
C PRO A 121 12.40 -29.91 1.40
N ILE A 122 12.86 -30.12 2.63
CA ILE A 122 12.02 -30.09 3.83
C ILE A 122 12.12 -28.70 4.45
N ALA A 123 10.99 -28.12 4.86
CA ALA A 123 10.96 -26.85 5.56
C ALA A 123 11.67 -26.95 6.91
N LEU A 124 12.66 -26.10 7.14
CA LEU A 124 13.34 -25.93 8.44
C LEU A 124 12.48 -25.10 9.41
N GLU A 125 12.97 -24.90 10.64
CA GLU A 125 12.35 -24.04 11.65
C GLU A 125 12.42 -22.55 11.26
N ASP A 126 11.46 -21.74 11.70
CA ASP A 126 11.34 -20.31 11.33
C ASP A 126 12.58 -19.49 11.72
N SER A 127 13.29 -19.92 12.77
CA SER A 127 14.50 -19.26 13.29
C SER A 127 15.77 -19.54 12.48
N GLU A 128 15.81 -20.64 11.72
CA GLU A 128 16.95 -21.00 10.87
C GLU A 128 16.94 -20.19 9.57
N TYR A 129 15.76 -19.69 9.18
CA TYR A 129 15.66 -18.83 8.02
C TYR A 129 16.18 -17.42 8.32
N PRO A 130 16.88 -16.80 7.35
CA PRO A 130 17.31 -15.42 7.49
C PRO A 130 16.13 -14.46 7.72
N SER A 131 16.33 -13.46 8.58
CA SER A 131 15.30 -12.48 8.95
C SER A 131 14.70 -11.71 7.78
N TRP A 132 15.47 -11.49 6.70
CA TRP A 132 15.00 -10.78 5.52
C TRP A 132 13.86 -11.49 4.78
N LEU A 133 13.69 -12.80 4.95
CA LEU A 133 12.61 -13.59 4.32
C LEU A 133 11.24 -13.01 4.70
N TRP A 134 11.08 -12.66 5.98
CA TRP A 134 9.84 -12.15 6.54
C TRP A 134 9.54 -10.70 6.13
N ASP A 135 10.54 -9.98 5.60
CA ASP A 135 10.40 -8.59 5.15
C ASP A 135 10.00 -8.46 3.68
N ILE A 136 10.15 -9.52 2.86
CA ILE A 136 9.88 -9.49 1.41
C ILE A 136 8.44 -9.08 1.13
N LEU A 137 7.47 -9.68 1.84
CA LEU A 137 6.05 -9.42 1.60
C LEU A 137 5.62 -8.01 2.03
N LYS A 138 6.34 -7.38 2.97
CA LYS A 138 6.05 -6.01 3.45
C LYS A 138 6.13 -5.01 2.29
N LYS A 139 7.04 -5.21 1.33
CA LYS A 139 7.16 -4.37 0.12
C LYS A 139 5.92 -4.45 -0.79
N GLY A 140 5.30 -5.63 -0.89
CA GLY A 140 4.06 -5.83 -1.65
C GLY A 140 2.86 -5.17 -0.98
N ARG A 141 2.72 -5.33 0.34
CA ARG A 141 1.61 -4.75 1.12
C ARG A 141 1.59 -3.22 1.13
N LYS A 142 2.75 -2.56 1.17
CA LYS A 142 2.85 -1.08 1.17
C LYS A 142 2.20 -0.44 -0.08
N LYS A 143 2.31 -1.07 -1.25
CA LYS A 143 1.63 -0.58 -2.47
C LYS A 143 0.10 -0.69 -2.39
N GLY A 144 -0.42 -1.69 -1.69
CA GLY A 144 -1.86 -1.87 -1.48
C GLY A 144 -2.43 -0.93 -0.43
N GLU A 145 -1.67 -0.59 0.61
CA GLU A 145 -2.02 0.39 1.64
C GLU A 145 -2.17 1.80 1.07
N GLU A 146 -1.23 2.25 0.24
CA GLU A 146 -1.35 3.56 -0.46
C GLU A 146 -2.55 3.57 -1.43
N GLY A 147 -2.91 2.39 -1.97
CA GLY A 147 -4.14 2.19 -2.74
C GLY A 147 -5.44 2.22 -1.92
N LYS A 148 -5.39 2.11 -0.58
CA LYS A 148 -6.60 2.21 0.27
C LYS A 148 -7.16 3.63 0.34
N GLU A 149 -6.32 4.64 0.11
CA GLU A 149 -6.76 6.04 -0.07
C GLU A 149 -7.61 6.18 -1.35
N GLY A 150 -7.19 5.51 -2.44
CA GLY A 150 -7.97 5.42 -3.68
C GLY A 150 -9.25 4.58 -3.54
N ASP A 151 -9.27 3.63 -2.61
CA ASP A 151 -10.45 2.81 -2.24
C ASP A 151 -11.40 3.53 -1.26
N LEU A 152 -11.29 4.85 -1.09
CA LEU A 152 -12.36 5.62 -0.47
C LEU A 152 -13.58 5.69 -1.39
N PHE A 153 -13.41 5.61 -2.72
CA PHE A 153 -14.52 5.78 -3.66
C PHE A 153 -15.41 4.54 -3.79
N SER A 154 -14.86 3.32 -3.67
CA SER A 154 -15.61 2.05 -3.76
C SER A 154 -16.39 1.71 -2.49
N LYS A 155 -16.18 2.47 -1.40
CA LYS A 155 -16.86 2.28 -0.11
C LYS A 155 -18.25 2.92 -0.09
N SER A 156 -19.14 2.37 0.74
CA SER A 156 -20.49 2.90 0.94
C SER A 156 -20.47 4.41 1.27
N LYS A 157 -21.48 5.16 0.81
CA LYS A 157 -21.60 6.62 1.04
C LYS A 157 -21.40 7.02 2.51
N LYS A 158 -21.86 6.18 3.45
CA LYS A 158 -21.69 6.38 4.90
C LYS A 158 -20.22 6.28 5.33
N GLN A 159 -19.48 5.30 4.79
CA GLN A 159 -18.06 5.10 5.09
C GLN A 159 -17.22 6.27 4.55
N ARG A 160 -17.52 6.78 3.35
CA ARG A 160 -16.90 7.99 2.81
C ARG A 160 -17.08 9.21 3.71
N ARG A 161 -18.32 9.46 4.15
CA ARG A 161 -18.61 10.57 5.09
C ARG A 161 -17.87 10.43 6.40
N LEU A 162 -17.82 9.21 6.95
CA LEU A 162 -17.12 8.96 8.21
C LEU A 162 -15.60 9.11 8.06
N ALA A 163 -15.02 8.63 6.96
CA ALA A 163 -13.61 8.81 6.63
C ALA A 163 -13.26 10.30 6.47
N ALA A 164 -14.06 11.05 5.70
CA ALA A 164 -13.87 12.50 5.54
C ALA A 164 -13.98 13.26 6.88
N LYS A 165 -14.94 12.90 7.74
CA LYS A 165 -15.05 13.46 9.09
C LYS A 165 -13.82 13.15 9.96
N ARG A 166 -13.30 11.92 9.87
CA ARG A 166 -12.08 11.50 10.59
C ARG A 166 -10.86 12.28 10.11
N LEU A 167 -10.68 12.42 8.80
CA LEU A 167 -9.57 13.18 8.22
C LEU A 167 -9.64 14.65 8.64
N ARG A 168 -10.82 15.28 8.58
CA ARG A 168 -11.02 16.66 9.05
C ARG A 168 -10.69 16.81 10.54
N LYS A 169 -11.09 15.85 11.38
CA LYS A 169 -10.75 15.86 12.81
C LYS A 169 -9.25 15.70 13.03
N GLN A 170 -8.60 14.79 12.30
CA GLN A 170 -7.15 14.58 12.38
C GLN A 170 -6.36 15.81 11.93
N ALA A 171 -6.80 16.48 10.85
CA ALA A 171 -6.21 17.72 10.38
C ALA A 171 -6.39 18.88 11.36
N LEU A 172 -7.52 18.92 12.09
CA LEU A 172 -7.75 19.93 13.14
C LEU A 172 -6.85 19.70 14.37
N ILE A 173 -6.64 18.44 14.74
CA ILE A 173 -5.79 18.06 15.88
C ILE A 173 -4.31 18.26 15.54
N ASN A 174 -3.89 17.89 14.32
CA ASN A 174 -2.52 17.98 13.86
C ASN A 174 -2.44 18.98 12.69
N PRO A 175 -2.24 20.28 12.97
CA PRO A 175 -2.17 21.30 11.93
C PRO A 175 -1.01 21.07 10.94
N GLU A 176 0.03 20.32 11.33
CA GLU A 176 1.15 19.94 10.45
C GLU A 176 0.71 19.04 9.29
N ILE A 177 -0.28 18.15 9.50
CA ILE A 177 -0.76 17.22 8.45
C ILE A 177 -1.41 17.98 7.28
N LEU A 178 -1.91 19.19 7.54
CA LEU A 178 -2.50 20.03 6.50
C LEU A 178 -1.44 20.61 5.54
N THR A 179 -0.19 20.71 5.98
CA THR A 179 0.90 21.17 5.11
C THR A 179 1.22 20.12 4.05
N PRO A 180 1.29 20.49 2.75
CA PRO A 180 1.52 19.53 1.69
C PRO A 180 2.89 18.88 1.85
N LYS A 181 2.93 17.55 1.89
CA LYS A 181 4.19 16.80 1.98
C LYS A 181 4.94 16.91 0.65
N VAL A 182 5.94 17.78 0.61
CA VAL A 182 6.82 17.93 -0.56
C VAL A 182 7.59 16.62 -0.77
N PRO A 183 7.49 15.98 -1.96
CA PRO A 183 8.23 14.77 -2.29
C PRO A 183 9.74 14.97 -2.23
N ILE A 184 10.48 13.92 -1.87
CA ILE A 184 11.95 13.98 -1.70
C ILE A 184 12.71 14.52 -2.91
N TYR A 185 12.18 14.34 -4.13
CA TYR A 185 12.82 14.80 -5.36
C TYR A 185 12.52 16.26 -5.73
N GLU A 186 11.62 16.93 -5.01
CA GLU A 186 11.32 18.36 -5.16
C GLU A 186 11.96 19.20 -4.04
N GLN A 187 12.51 18.55 -3.01
CA GLN A 187 13.20 19.20 -1.92
C GLN A 187 14.59 19.69 -2.37
N SER A 188 14.95 20.90 -1.97
CA SER A 188 16.29 21.50 -2.14
C SER A 188 17.18 21.34 -0.91
N ILE A 189 16.76 20.53 0.06
CA ILE A 189 17.50 20.27 1.29
C ILE A 189 18.66 19.34 0.96
N ASP A 190 19.85 19.65 1.49
CA ASP A 190 21.03 18.85 1.28
C ASP A 190 20.84 17.42 1.82
N LEU A 191 21.32 16.45 1.05
CA LEU A 191 21.37 15.08 1.49
C LEU A 191 22.43 14.93 2.60
N PRO A 192 22.22 14.04 3.58
CA PRO A 192 23.22 13.80 4.61
C PRO A 192 24.54 13.33 3.98
N SER A 193 25.63 14.04 4.28
CA SER A 193 26.96 13.76 3.73
C SER A 193 27.75 12.70 4.52
N GLY A 194 27.29 12.39 5.74
CA GLY A 194 27.93 11.43 6.65
C GLY A 194 28.98 12.11 7.52
N ASP A 195 28.80 12.05 8.83
CA ASP A 195 29.62 12.77 9.83
C ASP A 195 30.97 12.07 10.11
N GLY A 196 31.55 11.40 9.11
CA GLY A 196 32.76 10.58 9.23
C GLY A 196 32.57 9.23 9.96
N THR A 197 31.46 9.03 10.67
CA THR A 197 31.12 7.77 11.35
C THR A 197 30.54 6.75 10.37
N VAL A 198 30.78 5.45 10.60
CA VAL A 198 30.23 4.35 9.76
C VAL A 198 28.71 4.42 9.64
N GLN A 199 28.00 4.71 10.74
CA GLN A 199 26.54 4.89 10.73
C GLN A 199 26.10 6.08 9.88
N GLY A 200 26.84 7.20 9.97
CA GLY A 200 26.60 8.38 9.14
C GLY A 200 26.76 8.06 7.65
N ALA A 201 27.79 7.29 7.29
CA ALA A 201 28.00 6.84 5.91
C ALA A 201 26.87 5.93 5.40
N VAL A 202 26.42 4.98 6.22
CA VAL A 202 25.29 4.09 5.87
C VAL A 202 24.01 4.91 5.66
N ASN A 203 23.75 5.90 6.51
CA ASN A 203 22.58 6.78 6.39
C ASN A 203 22.65 7.67 5.14
N ALA A 204 23.83 8.21 4.83
CA ALA A 204 24.07 8.97 3.61
C ALA A 204 23.78 8.13 2.35
N VAL A 205 24.23 6.88 2.32
CA VAL A 205 23.95 5.96 1.20
C VAL A 205 22.46 5.69 1.09
N LYS A 206 21.77 5.37 2.19
CA LYS A 206 20.32 5.12 2.21
C LYS A 206 19.54 6.33 1.67
N ALA A 207 19.84 7.54 2.12
CA ALA A 207 19.16 8.76 1.66
C ALA A 207 19.33 8.99 0.14
N ARG A 208 20.55 8.78 -0.38
CA ARG A 208 20.84 8.86 -1.83
C ARG A 208 20.09 7.79 -2.62
N GLU A 209 20.03 6.57 -2.11
CA GLU A 209 19.26 5.50 -2.73
C GLU A 209 17.77 5.79 -2.77
N ASP A 210 17.22 6.36 -1.71
CA ASP A 210 15.80 6.67 -1.60
C ASP A 210 15.41 7.80 -2.56
N LEU A 211 16.25 8.82 -2.73
CA LEU A 211 16.08 9.83 -3.79
C LEU A 211 16.09 9.17 -5.19
N ARG A 212 17.06 8.28 -5.46
CA ARG A 212 17.13 7.56 -6.75
C ARG A 212 15.88 6.70 -6.99
N LYS A 213 15.37 6.02 -5.96
CA LYS A 213 14.13 5.23 -6.04
C LYS A 213 12.93 6.13 -6.32
N ALA A 214 12.81 7.27 -5.64
CA ALA A 214 11.73 8.22 -5.84
C ALA A 214 11.73 8.82 -7.25
N MET A 215 12.91 9.23 -7.75
CA MET A 215 13.09 9.67 -9.14
C MET A 215 12.71 8.61 -10.16
N ARG A 216 13.06 7.34 -9.89
CA ARG A 216 12.66 6.21 -10.75
C ARG A 216 11.15 6.01 -10.77
N VAL A 217 10.46 6.19 -9.64
CA VAL A 217 9.00 6.11 -9.56
C VAL A 217 8.36 7.23 -10.39
N ARG A 218 8.82 8.48 -10.23
CA ARG A 218 8.36 9.63 -11.05
C ARG A 218 8.58 9.39 -12.54
N ARG A 219 9.78 8.94 -12.93
CA ARG A 219 10.05 8.63 -14.35
C ARG A 219 9.10 7.55 -14.87
N ARG A 220 8.80 6.52 -14.08
CA ARG A 220 7.86 5.47 -14.48
C ARG A 220 6.42 5.98 -14.59
N SER A 221 5.96 6.90 -13.74
CA SER A 221 4.63 7.50 -13.87
C SER A 221 4.54 8.37 -15.11
N THR A 222 5.53 9.22 -15.37
CA THR A 222 5.58 10.05 -16.59
C THR A 222 5.60 9.20 -17.87
N ILE A 223 6.37 8.11 -17.90
CA ILE A 223 6.35 7.18 -19.05
C ILE A 223 4.97 6.56 -19.24
N LYS A 224 4.30 6.15 -18.15
CA LYS A 224 2.97 5.56 -18.23
C LYS A 224 1.93 6.56 -18.74
N GLU A 225 1.96 7.78 -18.21
CA GLU A 225 1.09 8.87 -18.64
C GLU A 225 1.33 9.22 -20.12
N GLY A 226 2.59 9.39 -20.52
CA GLY A 226 2.95 9.65 -21.93
C GLY A 226 2.50 8.54 -22.87
N ASN A 227 2.69 7.27 -22.47
CA ASN A 227 2.20 6.13 -23.26
C ASN A 227 0.67 6.09 -23.33
N PHE A 228 -0.01 6.40 -22.21
CA PHE A 228 -1.46 6.45 -22.16
C PHE A 228 -2.01 7.55 -23.08
N LEU A 229 -1.52 8.79 -22.95
CA LEU A 229 -1.93 9.90 -23.80
C LEU A 229 -1.62 9.65 -25.28
N LYS A 230 -0.45 9.08 -25.59
CA LYS A 230 -0.08 8.69 -26.96
C LYS A 230 -1.00 7.60 -27.53
N SER A 231 -1.57 6.73 -26.70
CA SER A 231 -2.55 5.74 -27.16
C SER A 231 -3.96 6.30 -27.33
N MET A 232 -4.23 7.51 -26.82
CA MET A 232 -5.52 8.19 -26.96
C MET A 232 -5.56 9.21 -28.10
N SER A 233 -4.40 9.65 -28.61
CA SER A 233 -4.24 10.51 -29.79
C SER A 233 -4.12 9.70 -31.07
#